data_AF-A0A814MTI3-F1
#
_entry.id   AF-A0A814MTI3-F1
#
_cell.length_a   1.000
_cell.length_b   1.000
_cell.length_c   1.000
_cell.angle_alpha   90.00
_cell.angle_beta   90.00
_cell.angle_gamma   90.00
#
_symmetry.space_group_name_H-M   'P 1'
#
loop_
_entity.id
_entity.type
_entity.pdbx_description
1 polymer ?
#
loop_
_entity_poly.entity_id
_entity_poly.type
_entity_poly.pdbx_seq_one_letter_code
_entity_poly.pdbx_strand_id
1 'polypeptide(L)'
;MFASPASPSNTQTKILLINPNSSSSMTSTAMKALIGLENFSSNQVDQFTASSVAPSEITSFTTEVISAAACIHNLIPLLEQYDGFLVACFSEHPLVEMLREHTDKPVVGIMEASLVHATFLGHRFGILTTNKEWEPLLAKSIHHLALDHRCGGIKATNISPASLECVGQDINVPKPTEN
;
A
#
# COMPACT_ATOMS: atom_id res chain seq x y z
N MET A 1 -4.92 26.55 32.00
CA MET A 1 -6.20 25.84 31.78
C MET A 1 -5.95 24.87 30.63
N PHE A 2 -5.45 23.67 30.93
CA PHE A 2 -5.21 22.65 29.91
C PHE A 2 -6.50 21.87 29.75
N ALA A 3 -7.08 21.87 28.55
CA ALA A 3 -8.23 21.04 28.24
C ALA A 3 -7.84 19.56 28.45
N SER A 4 -8.68 18.79 29.16
CA SER A 4 -8.53 17.34 29.21
C SER A 4 -8.54 16.76 27.79
N PRO A 5 -7.73 15.73 27.51
CA PRO A 5 -7.87 15.00 26.25
C PRO A 5 -9.28 14.41 26.20
N ALA A 6 -9.99 14.67 25.11
CA ALA A 6 -11.27 14.03 24.85
C ALA A 6 -11.06 12.51 24.94
N SER A 7 -11.95 11.83 25.67
CA SER A 7 -12.04 10.37 25.64
C SER A 7 -12.14 9.90 24.19
N PRO A 8 -11.40 8.85 23.76
CA PRO A 8 -11.51 8.36 22.39
C PRO A 8 -12.97 8.04 22.12
N SER A 9 -13.56 8.67 21.10
CA SER A 9 -14.89 8.33 20.65
C SER A 9 -14.89 6.86 20.27
N ASN A 10 -15.89 6.12 20.74
CA ASN A 10 -16.11 4.69 20.45
C ASN A 10 -16.54 4.45 18.98
N THR A 11 -15.92 5.16 18.05
CA THR A 11 -16.24 5.18 16.63
C THR A 11 -15.17 4.38 15.91
N GLN A 12 -15.56 3.22 15.41
CA GLN A 12 -14.75 2.37 14.55
C GLN A 12 -14.18 3.20 13.38
N THR A 13 -12.86 3.29 13.26
CA THR A 13 -12.21 3.99 12.15
C THR A 13 -12.43 3.23 10.86
N LYS A 14 -12.87 3.91 9.81
CA LYS A 14 -13.11 3.35 8.48
C LYS A 14 -11.95 3.67 7.55
N ILE A 15 -11.27 2.65 7.04
CA ILE A 15 -10.12 2.79 6.14
C ILE A 15 -10.48 2.15 4.81
N LEU A 16 -10.19 2.84 3.71
CA LEU A 16 -10.28 2.26 2.37
C LEU A 16 -8.91 1.78 1.89
N LEU A 17 -8.77 0.46 1.74
CA LEU A 17 -7.63 -0.14 1.04
C LEU A 17 -7.86 -0.05 -0.47
N ILE A 18 -7.01 0.70 -1.16
CA ILE A 18 -7.12 0.98 -2.58
C ILE A 18 -6.07 0.16 -3.32
N ASN A 19 -6.50 -0.88 -4.04
CA ASN A 19 -5.68 -1.48 -5.08
C ASN A 19 -5.84 -0.65 -6.37
N PRO A 20 -4.79 0.05 -6.84
CA PRO A 20 -4.90 0.89 -8.04
C PRO A 20 -4.88 0.09 -9.36
N ASN A 21 -4.64 -1.22 -9.34
CA ASN A 21 -4.80 -2.06 -10.53
C ASN A 21 -6.19 -2.74 -10.58
N SER A 22 -6.53 -3.29 -11.75
CA SER A 22 -7.84 -3.91 -11.99
C SER A 22 -7.95 -5.38 -11.54
N SER A 23 -6.92 -5.93 -10.91
CA SER A 23 -6.91 -7.32 -10.44
C SER A 23 -7.60 -7.48 -9.08
N SER A 24 -8.75 -8.16 -9.07
CA SER A 24 -9.48 -8.48 -7.84
C SER A 24 -8.77 -9.54 -6.99
N SER A 25 -7.96 -10.42 -7.59
CA SER A 25 -7.11 -11.36 -6.85
C SER A 25 -6.05 -10.63 -6.04
N MET A 26 -5.43 -9.59 -6.61
CA MET A 26 -4.44 -8.77 -5.89
C MET A 26 -5.09 -8.03 -4.72
N THR A 27 -6.29 -7.47 -4.91
CA THR A 27 -7.06 -6.85 -3.83
C THR A 27 -7.36 -7.85 -2.71
N SER A 28 -7.79 -9.06 -3.08
CA SER A 28 -8.11 -10.11 -2.11
C SER A 28 -6.87 -10.55 -1.32
N THR A 29 -5.71 -10.64 -1.98
CA THR A 29 -4.43 -10.98 -1.35
C THR A 29 -3.99 -9.88 -0.38
N ALA A 30 -4.11 -8.62 -0.78
CA ALA A 30 -3.83 -7.48 0.10
C ALA A 30 -4.74 -7.47 1.33
N MET A 31 -6.03 -7.73 1.17
CA MET A 31 -6.95 -7.86 2.30
C MET A 31 -6.60 -9.02 3.24
N LYS A 32 -6.25 -10.20 2.69
CA LYS A 32 -5.82 -11.35 3.52
C LYS A 32 -4.61 -11.03 4.39
N ALA A 33 -3.67 -10.23 3.90
CA ALA A 33 -2.52 -9.78 4.68
C ALA A 33 -2.92 -8.91 5.89
N LEU A 34 -4.06 -8.22 5.83
CA LEU A 34 -4.57 -7.38 6.91
C LEU A 34 -5.41 -8.14 7.94
N ILE A 35 -6.15 -9.17 7.52
CA ILE A 35 -7.09 -9.92 8.38
C ILE A 35 -6.40 -10.52 9.63
N GLY A 36 -5.10 -10.83 9.54
CA GLY A 36 -4.32 -11.39 10.66
C GLY A 36 -3.80 -10.38 11.68
N LEU A 37 -4.04 -9.07 11.51
CA LEU A 37 -3.49 -8.03 12.39
C LEU A 37 -4.38 -7.81 13.63
N GLU A 38 -3.76 -7.66 14.80
CA GLU A 38 -4.45 -7.54 16.11
C GLU A 38 -5.51 -6.41 16.15
N ASN A 39 -5.30 -5.32 15.40
CA ASN A 39 -6.21 -4.17 15.33
C ASN A 39 -7.11 -4.16 14.09
N PHE A 40 -7.12 -5.25 13.30
CA PHE A 40 -8.04 -5.34 12.17
C PHE A 40 -9.50 -5.37 12.64
N SER A 41 -9.77 -6.01 13.79
CA SER A 41 -11.13 -6.16 14.33
C SER A 41 -11.69 -4.89 14.97
N SER A 42 -10.84 -3.95 15.38
CA SER A 42 -11.25 -2.67 15.97
C SER A 42 -11.50 -1.58 14.94
N ASN A 43 -11.07 -1.79 13.69
CA ASN A 43 -11.26 -0.88 12.56
C ASN A 43 -12.17 -1.53 11.51
N GLN A 44 -12.78 -0.73 10.65
CA GLN A 44 -13.44 -1.23 9.44
C GLN A 44 -12.48 -0.97 8.28
N VAL A 45 -12.05 -2.03 7.60
CA VAL A 45 -11.23 -1.91 6.39
C VAL A 45 -12.05 -2.41 5.20
N ASP A 46 -12.48 -1.48 4.35
CA ASP A 46 -13.13 -1.82 3.10
C ASP A 46 -12.09 -1.82 1.96
N GLN A 47 -12.42 -2.48 0.86
CA GLN A 47 -11.52 -2.63 -0.28
C GLN A 47 -12.06 -1.93 -1.53
N PHE A 48 -11.15 -1.33 -2.30
CA PHE A 48 -11.39 -0.78 -3.63
C PHE A 48 -10.45 -1.46 -4.62
N THR A 49 -11.00 -1.88 -5.76
CA THR A 49 -10.23 -2.36 -6.92
C THR A 49 -10.50 -1.41 -8.08
N ALA A 50 -9.45 -1.01 -8.81
CA ALA A 50 -9.63 -0.15 -9.97
C ALA A 50 -10.52 -0.83 -11.04
N SER A 51 -11.22 -0.02 -11.84
CA SER A 51 -12.03 -0.53 -12.94
C SER A 51 -11.13 -1.16 -14.03
N SER A 52 -11.73 -1.92 -14.94
CA SER A 52 -11.01 -2.54 -16.07
C SER A 52 -10.34 -1.56 -17.04
N VAL A 53 -10.55 -0.25 -16.88
CA VAL A 53 -9.81 0.80 -17.59
C VAL A 53 -8.37 0.91 -17.08
N ALA A 54 -8.15 0.60 -15.80
CA ALA A 54 -6.81 0.51 -15.22
C ALA A 54 -6.10 -0.77 -15.69
N PRO A 55 -4.76 -0.75 -15.79
CA PRO A 55 -4.02 -1.96 -16.13
C PRO A 55 -4.23 -3.04 -15.05
N SER A 56 -4.18 -4.31 -15.46
CA SER A 56 -4.29 -5.45 -14.54
C SER A 56 -3.09 -5.55 -13.59
N GLU A 57 -1.95 -5.05 -14.03
CA GLU A 57 -0.71 -4.96 -13.25
C GLU A 57 -0.04 -3.62 -13.50
N ILE A 58 0.63 -3.10 -12.48
CA ILE A 58 1.45 -1.89 -12.60
C ILE A 58 2.90 -2.35 -12.72
N THR A 59 3.55 -1.99 -13.82
CA THR A 59 4.88 -2.49 -14.20
C THR A 59 5.84 -1.38 -14.64
N SER A 60 5.36 -0.14 -14.69
CA SER A 60 6.10 1.03 -15.13
C SER A 60 5.45 2.32 -14.62
N PHE A 61 6.19 3.42 -14.69
CA PHE A 61 5.65 4.76 -14.41
C PHE A 61 4.42 5.10 -15.27
N THR A 62 4.42 4.72 -16.55
CA THR A 62 3.25 4.95 -17.43
C THR A 62 2.01 4.25 -16.91
N THR A 63 2.15 2.98 -16.50
CA THR A 63 1.02 2.22 -15.93
C THR A 63 0.56 2.78 -14.58
N GLU A 64 1.45 3.36 -13.78
CA GLU A 64 1.09 4.07 -12.52
C GLU A 64 0.25 5.31 -12.78
N VAL A 65 0.58 6.09 -13.81
CA VAL A 65 -0.19 7.28 -14.17
C VAL A 65 -1.56 6.91 -14.71
N ILE A 66 -1.63 5.87 -15.56
CA ILE A 66 -2.91 5.38 -16.11
C ILE A 66 -3.80 4.82 -14.99
N SER A 67 -3.27 4.00 -14.08
CA SER A 67 -4.03 3.50 -12.94
C SER A 67 -4.53 4.63 -12.06
N ALA A 68 -3.69 5.60 -11.71
CA ALA A 68 -4.08 6.73 -10.87
C ALA A 68 -5.24 7.53 -11.50
N ALA A 69 -5.14 7.85 -12.80
CA ALA A 69 -6.20 8.54 -13.53
C ALA A 69 -7.51 7.73 -13.61
N ALA A 70 -7.43 6.41 -13.77
CA ALA A 70 -8.60 5.53 -13.80
C ALA A 70 -9.27 5.40 -12.41
N CYS A 71 -8.49 5.48 -11.33
CA CYS A 71 -8.99 5.37 -9.97
C CYS A 71 -9.67 6.66 -9.47
N ILE A 72 -9.05 7.82 -9.70
CA ILE A 72 -9.42 9.06 -8.99
C ILE A 72 -10.89 9.44 -9.18
N HIS A 73 -11.43 9.29 -10.38
CA HIS A 73 -12.83 9.64 -10.68
C HIS A 73 -13.83 8.83 -9.85
N ASN A 74 -13.51 7.57 -9.56
CA ASN A 74 -14.36 6.68 -8.77
C ASN A 74 -14.12 6.83 -7.27
N LEU A 75 -12.97 7.37 -6.86
CA LEU A 75 -12.59 7.54 -5.45
C LEU A 75 -13.11 8.86 -4.86
N ILE A 76 -13.14 9.95 -5.63
CA ILE A 76 -13.63 11.26 -5.16
C ILE A 76 -15.01 11.17 -4.48
N PRO A 77 -16.04 10.51 -5.06
CA PRO A 77 -17.34 10.39 -4.42
C PRO A 77 -17.35 9.56 -3.13
N LEU A 78 -16.29 8.80 -2.87
CA LEU A 78 -16.17 7.92 -1.72
C LEU A 78 -15.41 8.59 -0.56
N LEU A 79 -14.72 9.72 -0.78
CA LEU A 79 -13.80 10.30 0.20
C LEU A 79 -14.48 10.61 1.54
N GLU A 80 -15.73 11.06 1.53
CA GLU A 80 -16.47 11.38 2.74
C GLU A 80 -16.90 10.16 3.57
N GLN A 81 -16.84 8.95 2.99
CA GLN A 81 -17.32 7.73 3.63
C GLN A 81 -16.27 7.04 4.53
N TYR A 82 -15.02 7.45 4.40
CA TYR A 82 -13.87 6.86 5.10
C TYR A 82 -13.14 7.91 5.93
N ASP A 83 -12.37 7.46 6.91
CA ASP A 83 -11.52 8.27 7.78
C ASP A 83 -10.05 8.30 7.30
N GLY A 84 -9.67 7.39 6.40
CA GLY A 84 -8.34 7.33 5.81
C GLY A 84 -8.22 6.35 4.64
N PHE A 85 -7.12 6.45 3.91
CA PHE A 85 -6.91 5.75 2.63
C PHE A 85 -5.52 5.12 2.57
N LEU A 86 -5.45 3.86 2.17
CA LEU A 86 -4.20 3.12 1.99
C LEU A 86 -4.05 2.68 0.54
N VAL A 87 -3.12 3.27 -0.20
CA VAL A 87 -2.83 2.91 -1.59
C VAL A 87 -1.88 1.71 -1.63
N ALA A 88 -2.41 0.57 -2.07
CA ALA A 88 -1.76 -0.74 -2.08
C ALA A 88 -0.95 -1.00 -3.36
N CYS A 89 -0.01 -0.11 -3.65
CA CYS A 89 1.02 -0.33 -4.68
C CYS A 89 2.39 -0.03 -4.07
N PHE A 90 3.36 -0.94 -4.25
CA PHE A 90 4.71 -0.74 -3.73
C PHE A 90 5.52 0.17 -4.66
N SER A 91 5.11 1.44 -4.72
CA SER A 91 5.81 2.52 -5.41
C SER A 91 5.42 3.87 -4.82
N GLU A 92 6.09 4.95 -5.25
CA GLU A 92 5.66 6.33 -5.02
C GLU A 92 4.46 6.66 -5.94
N HIS A 93 3.36 5.95 -5.74
CA HIS A 93 2.25 5.92 -6.69
C HIS A 93 1.54 7.28 -6.76
N PRO A 94 1.33 7.88 -7.97
CA PRO A 94 0.77 9.23 -8.12
C PRO A 94 -0.60 9.43 -7.45
N LEU A 95 -1.39 8.37 -7.36
CA LEU A 95 -2.70 8.37 -6.70
C LEU A 95 -2.65 8.87 -5.25
N VAL A 96 -1.54 8.69 -4.53
CA VAL A 96 -1.40 9.19 -3.15
C VAL A 96 -1.52 10.71 -3.12
N GLU A 97 -0.73 11.41 -3.92
CA GLU A 97 -0.76 12.87 -4.00
C GLU A 97 -2.10 13.37 -4.57
N MET A 98 -2.63 12.69 -5.59
CA MET A 98 -3.94 13.04 -6.16
C MET A 98 -5.07 12.97 -5.13
N LEU A 99 -5.05 11.98 -4.22
CA LEU A 99 -6.05 11.89 -3.16
C LEU A 99 -5.83 12.99 -2.11
N ARG A 100 -4.58 13.29 -1.74
CA ARG A 100 -4.24 14.38 -0.81
C ARG A 100 -4.71 15.75 -1.30
N GLU A 101 -4.77 15.98 -2.60
CA GLU A 101 -5.37 17.20 -3.18
C GLU A 101 -6.89 17.33 -2.92
N HIS A 102 -7.58 16.21 -2.68
CA HIS A 102 -9.05 16.15 -2.59
C HIS A 102 -9.57 15.88 -1.18
N THR A 103 -8.71 15.57 -0.21
CA THR A 103 -9.12 15.33 1.18
C THR A 103 -8.02 15.69 2.18
N ASP A 104 -8.42 16.23 3.34
CA ASP A 104 -7.53 16.45 4.49
C ASP A 104 -7.32 15.18 5.34
N LYS A 105 -8.01 14.08 4.98
CA LYS A 105 -7.90 12.79 5.68
C LYS A 105 -6.57 12.11 5.34
N PRO A 106 -6.00 11.28 6.26
CA PRO A 106 -4.75 10.59 5.99
C PRO A 106 -4.82 9.71 4.74
N VAL A 107 -3.90 9.96 3.80
CA VAL A 107 -3.67 9.11 2.62
C VAL A 107 -2.23 8.62 2.70
N VAL A 108 -2.05 7.31 2.68
CA VAL A 108 -0.72 6.69 2.79
C VAL A 108 -0.53 5.63 1.70
N GLY A 109 0.64 5.60 1.07
CA GLY A 109 1.08 4.51 0.20
C GLY A 109 1.80 3.40 0.97
N ILE A 110 1.63 2.12 0.59
CA ILE A 110 2.30 1.02 1.29
C ILE A 110 3.83 1.10 1.19
N MET A 111 4.38 1.69 0.12
CA MET A 111 5.83 1.88 -0.02
C MET A 111 6.36 2.85 1.03
N GLU A 112 5.82 4.08 1.10
CA GLU A 112 6.26 5.08 2.07
C GLU A 112 6.09 4.58 3.52
N ALA A 113 4.96 3.94 3.83
CA ALA A 113 4.72 3.36 5.15
C ALA A 113 5.78 2.31 5.51
N SER A 114 6.07 1.39 4.59
CA SER A 114 7.05 0.32 4.80
C SER A 114 8.46 0.88 4.98
N LEU A 115 8.86 1.84 4.14
CA LEU A 115 10.20 2.43 4.19
C LEU A 115 10.40 3.21 5.48
N VAL A 116 9.44 4.07 5.85
CA VAL A 116 9.49 4.82 7.12
C VAL A 116 9.54 3.86 8.30
N HIS A 117 8.69 2.83 8.33
CA HIS A 117 8.69 1.84 9.41
C HIS A 117 10.04 1.11 9.52
N ALA A 118 10.64 0.71 8.39
CA ALA A 118 11.93 0.04 8.38
C ALA A 118 13.07 0.88 9.00
N THR A 119 12.97 2.23 8.96
CA THR A 119 13.96 3.09 9.61
C THR A 119 13.99 2.99 11.13
N PHE A 120 12.90 2.52 11.75
CA PHE A 120 12.83 2.28 13.19
C PHE A 120 13.37 0.90 13.59
N LEU A 121 13.38 -0.06 12.67
CA LEU A 121 13.74 -1.45 12.97
C LEU A 121 15.25 -1.72 12.88
N GLY A 122 16.01 -0.90 12.17
CA GLY A 122 17.44 -1.12 12.00
C GLY A 122 18.18 0.03 11.33
N HIS A 123 19.51 -0.06 11.31
CA HIS A 123 20.35 0.99 10.75
C HIS A 123 20.18 1.16 9.23
N ARG A 124 19.95 0.06 8.49
CA ARG A 124 19.70 0.08 7.04
C ARG A 124 18.63 -0.94 6.67
N PHE A 125 17.94 -0.73 5.56
CA PHE A 125 16.92 -1.64 5.00
C PHE A 125 17.25 -2.02 3.56
N GLY A 126 16.80 -3.18 3.09
CA GLY A 126 16.86 -3.58 1.69
C GLY A 126 15.46 -3.76 1.11
N ILE A 127 15.32 -3.62 -0.21
CA ILE A 127 14.05 -3.88 -0.90
C ILE A 127 14.21 -5.10 -1.82
N LEU A 128 13.33 -6.08 -1.64
CA LEU A 128 13.14 -7.18 -2.57
C LEU A 128 11.88 -6.90 -3.40
N THR A 129 12.01 -6.85 -4.72
CA THR A 129 10.92 -6.54 -5.65
C THR A 129 10.73 -7.64 -6.70
N THR A 130 9.71 -7.50 -7.54
CA THR A 130 9.32 -8.44 -8.59
C THR A 130 10.26 -8.38 -9.79
N ASN A 131 10.02 -7.42 -10.69
CA ASN A 131 10.71 -7.31 -11.97
C ASN A 131 11.92 -6.37 -11.87
N LYS A 132 12.93 -6.59 -12.72
CA LYS A 132 14.20 -5.83 -12.69
C LYS A 132 14.02 -4.36 -13.03
N GLU A 133 13.01 -4.05 -13.83
CA GLU A 133 12.61 -2.70 -14.22
C GLU A 133 12.22 -1.83 -13.01
N TRP A 134 11.82 -2.45 -11.88
CA TRP A 134 11.50 -1.74 -10.65
C TRP A 134 12.72 -1.25 -9.87
N GLU A 135 13.90 -1.88 -10.04
CA GLU A 135 15.11 -1.46 -9.31
C GLU A 135 15.42 0.04 -9.49
N PRO A 136 15.50 0.59 -10.73
CA PRO A 136 15.76 2.02 -10.91
C PRO A 136 14.60 2.91 -10.47
N LEU A 137 13.35 2.48 -10.61
CA LEU A 137 12.18 3.26 -10.20
C LEU A 137 12.13 3.41 -8.67
N LEU A 138 12.33 2.31 -7.94
CA LEU A 138 12.37 2.32 -6.49
C LEU A 138 13.60 3.09 -5.96
N ALA A 139 14.75 3.00 -6.64
CA ALA A 139 15.92 3.81 -6.27
C ALA A 139 15.63 5.31 -6.35
N LYS A 140 14.93 5.74 -7.41
CA LYS A 140 14.49 7.14 -7.57
C LYS A 140 13.55 7.56 -6.44
N SER A 141 12.55 6.75 -6.12
CA SER A 141 11.58 7.07 -5.06
C SER A 141 12.20 7.10 -3.66
N ILE A 142 13.13 6.20 -3.35
CA ILE A 142 13.89 6.24 -2.09
C ILE A 142 14.69 7.55 -1.97
N HIS A 143 15.29 7.99 -3.08
CA HIS A 143 16.02 9.25 -3.11
C HIS A 143 15.10 10.46 -2.90
N HIS A 144 13.92 10.49 -3.53
CA HIS A 144 12.92 11.53 -3.29
C HIS A 144 12.46 11.59 -1.83
N LEU A 145 12.32 10.43 -1.18
CA LEU A 145 11.99 10.31 0.23
C LEU A 145 13.18 10.61 1.18
N ALA A 146 14.35 10.98 0.64
CA ALA A 146 15.59 11.22 1.38
C ALA A 146 16.04 10.03 2.26
N LEU A 147 15.76 8.81 1.82
CA LEU A 147 16.08 7.56 2.51
C LEU A 147 17.24 6.78 1.87
N ASP A 148 17.90 7.34 0.85
CA ASP A 148 18.98 6.65 0.10
C ASP A 148 20.12 6.17 1.01
N HIS A 149 20.56 7.00 1.96
CA HIS A 149 21.58 6.67 2.95
C HIS A 149 21.20 5.50 3.88
N ARG A 150 19.91 5.20 4.02
CA ARG A 150 19.39 4.05 4.79
C ARG A 150 19.20 2.81 3.93
N CYS A 151 19.24 2.92 2.60
CA CYS A 151 19.05 1.79 1.71
C CYS A 151 20.34 0.96 1.56
N GLY A 152 20.23 -0.33 1.88
CA GLY A 152 21.23 -1.38 1.68
C GLY A 152 21.39 -1.80 0.21
N GLY A 153 20.31 -1.67 -0.55
CA GLY A 153 20.21 -2.07 -1.95
C GLY A 153 18.79 -2.51 -2.31
N ILE A 154 18.54 -2.60 -3.61
CA ILE A 154 17.27 -3.05 -4.20
C ILE A 154 17.60 -4.23 -5.10
N LYS A 155 16.82 -5.32 -4.99
CA LYS A 155 16.99 -6.51 -5.82
C LYS A 155 15.66 -7.03 -6.31
N ALA A 156 15.59 -7.33 -7.59
CA ALA A 156 14.47 -8.03 -8.20
C ALA A 156 14.64 -9.55 -8.12
N THR A 157 13.54 -10.26 -7.86
CA THR A 157 13.46 -11.73 -7.95
C THR A 157 13.36 -12.20 -9.40
N ASN A 158 12.96 -11.32 -10.32
CA ASN A 158 12.56 -11.61 -11.70
C ASN A 158 11.30 -12.50 -11.77
N ILE A 159 10.44 -12.43 -10.75
CA ILE A 159 9.14 -13.08 -10.71
C ILE A 159 8.07 -12.00 -10.89
N SER A 160 7.16 -12.18 -11.84
CA SER A 160 6.10 -11.20 -12.09
C SER A 160 5.07 -11.16 -10.94
N PRO A 161 4.36 -10.04 -10.76
CA PRO A 161 3.25 -9.95 -9.79
C PRO A 161 2.23 -11.07 -9.93
N ALA A 162 1.75 -11.38 -11.15
CA ALA A 162 0.83 -12.50 -11.36
C ALA A 162 1.42 -13.85 -10.95
N SER A 163 2.71 -14.11 -11.20
CA SER A 163 3.36 -15.35 -10.77
C SER A 163 3.46 -15.47 -9.25
N LEU A 164 3.60 -14.36 -8.51
CA LEU A 164 3.59 -14.39 -7.04
C LEU A 164 2.24 -14.84 -6.48
N GLU A 165 1.12 -14.48 -7.13
CA GLU A 165 -0.20 -14.91 -6.71
C GLU A 165 -0.38 -16.43 -6.82
N CYS A 166 0.18 -17.04 -7.87
CA CYS A 166 0.16 -18.49 -8.05
C CYS A 166 0.98 -19.20 -6.97
N VAL A 167 2.17 -18.70 -6.64
CA VAL A 167 3.06 -19.32 -5.65
C VAL A 167 2.51 -19.17 -4.23
N GLY A 168 1.88 -18.03 -3.91
CA GLY A 168 1.32 -17.75 -2.59
C GLY A 168 0.19 -18.69 -2.14
N GLN A 169 -0.44 -19.43 -3.07
CA GLN A 169 -1.45 -20.44 -2.74
C GLN A 169 -0.85 -21.76 -2.21
N ASP A 170 0.45 -22.01 -2.46
CA ASP A 170 1.15 -23.23 -2.04
C ASP A 170 1.97 -23.05 -0.75
N ILE A 171 2.11 -21.82 -0.25
CA ILE A 171 2.90 -21.54 0.96
C ILE A 171 2.01 -21.69 2.20
N ASN A 172 1.97 -22.90 2.76
CA ASN A 172 1.37 -23.13 4.07
C ASN A 172 2.25 -22.47 5.14
N VAL A 173 1.93 -21.23 5.53
CA VAL A 173 2.67 -20.51 6.59
C VAL A 173 2.53 -21.31 7.88
N PRO A 174 3.63 -21.85 8.46
CA PRO A 174 3.55 -22.57 9.71
C PRO A 174 3.01 -21.64 10.80
N LYS A 175 1.94 -22.06 11.49
CA LYS A 175 1.49 -21.33 12.68
C LYS A 175 2.66 -21.22 13.67
N PRO A 176 2.86 -20.07 14.31
CA PRO A 176 3.88 -19.95 15.34
C PRO A 176 3.60 -21.00 16.41
N THR A 177 4.62 -21.80 16.70
CA THR A 177 4.57 -22.76 17.81
C THR A 177 4.67 -21.94 19.10
N GLU A 178 3.65 -22.04 19.94
CA GLU A 178 3.70 -21.51 21.31
C GLU A 178 4.85 -22.25 22.04
N ASN A 179 5.85 -21.49 22.48
CA ASN A 179 6.87 -21.89 23.44
C ASN A 179 6.98 -20.80 24.50
#